data_AF-A0ABD6EL44-F1
#
_entry.id   AF-A0ABD6EL44-F1
#
_cell.length_a   1.000
_cell.length_b   1.000
_cell.length_c   1.000
_cell.angle_alpha   90.00
_cell.angle_beta   90.00
_cell.angle_gamma   90.00
#
_symmetry.space_group_name_H-M   'P 1'
#
loop_
_entity.id
_entity.type
_entity.pdbx_description
1 polymer ?
#
loop_
_entity_poly.entity_id
_entity_poly.type
_entity_poly.pdbx_seq_one_letter_code
_entity_poly.pdbx_strand_id
1 'polypeptide(L)'
;MQSIREEEIKIDVIERHKRITIEEKEAERMEKELVATVKLPAEAEAYRVKTLAEGKKYHDIEEAKANAAATKKLGEANAAVVDAVGKAEAERLLLRAAAFSQYGDVATTALVLEQIPEIARNLTKPLSHTSEVLIVGTNDSITSEIARLSATLPSAVKSVTGFDVSKALSKAFGSDKAVAV
;
A
#
# COMPACT_ATOMS: atom_id res chain seq x y z
N MET A 1 68.59 -39.57 80.63
CA MET A 1 68.64 -38.48 79.62
C MET A 1 67.87 -38.80 78.32
N GLN A 2 67.61 -40.07 77.96
CA GLN A 2 66.88 -40.40 76.72
C GLN A 2 65.34 -40.40 76.86
N SER A 3 64.77 -40.80 78.01
CA SER A 3 63.30 -40.81 78.20
C SER A 3 62.66 -39.43 78.32
N ILE A 4 63.41 -38.39 78.70
CA ILE A 4 62.91 -37.01 78.80
C ILE A 4 62.70 -36.40 77.40
N ARG A 5 63.59 -36.73 76.43
CA ARG A 5 63.44 -36.28 75.03
C ARG A 5 62.26 -36.92 74.31
N GLU A 6 61.93 -38.19 74.62
CA GLU A 6 60.76 -38.86 74.04
C GLU A 6 59.43 -38.25 74.55
N GLU A 7 59.38 -37.87 75.83
CA GLU A 7 58.23 -37.19 76.42
C GLU A 7 58.06 -35.77 75.83
N GLU A 8 59.16 -35.03 75.66
CA GLU A 8 59.16 -33.70 75.00
C GLU A 8 58.66 -33.77 73.55
N ILE A 9 59.11 -34.76 72.77
CA ILE A 9 58.65 -34.96 71.38
C ILE A 9 57.16 -35.31 71.35
N LYS A 10 56.67 -36.13 72.29
CA LYS A 10 55.23 -36.45 72.39
C LYS A 10 54.39 -35.21 72.70
N ILE A 11 54.86 -34.34 73.61
CA ILE A 11 54.15 -33.11 73.97
C ILE A 11 54.06 -32.18 72.73
N ASP A 12 55.16 -32.00 72.01
CA ASP A 12 55.20 -31.17 70.79
C ASP A 12 54.29 -31.74 69.68
N VAL A 13 54.26 -33.06 69.49
CA VAL A 13 53.35 -33.70 68.52
C VAL A 13 51.89 -33.47 68.90
N ILE A 14 51.52 -33.57 70.18
CA ILE A 14 50.16 -33.34 70.68
C ILE A 14 49.76 -31.86 70.52
N GLU A 15 50.66 -30.92 70.80
CA GLU A 15 50.40 -29.49 70.61
C GLU A 15 50.17 -29.13 69.14
N ARG A 16 50.98 -29.67 68.22
CA ARG A 16 50.76 -29.49 66.78
C ARG A 16 49.45 -30.12 66.33
N HIS A 17 49.10 -31.30 66.81
CA HIS A 17 47.82 -31.94 66.48
C HIS A 17 46.63 -31.11 66.99
N LYS A 18 46.70 -30.59 68.22
CA LYS A 18 45.69 -29.67 68.76
C LYS A 18 45.58 -28.40 67.94
N ARG A 19 46.71 -27.82 67.50
CA ARG A 19 46.70 -26.66 66.59
C ARG A 19 45.99 -26.97 65.28
N ILE A 20 46.33 -28.08 64.63
CA ILE A 20 45.69 -28.51 63.38
C ILE A 20 44.18 -28.67 63.58
N THR A 21 43.74 -29.32 64.64
CA THR A 21 42.31 -29.51 64.92
C THR A 21 41.58 -28.20 65.20
N ILE A 22 42.23 -27.21 65.84
CA ILE A 22 41.65 -25.88 66.05
C ILE A 22 41.53 -25.13 64.72
N GLU A 23 42.60 -25.12 63.93
CA GLU A 23 42.65 -24.50 62.60
C GLU A 23 41.59 -25.12 61.66
N GLU A 24 41.42 -26.45 61.67
CA GLU A 24 40.38 -27.17 60.92
C GLU A 24 38.95 -26.77 61.35
N LYS A 25 38.70 -26.65 62.65
CA LYS A 25 37.39 -26.23 63.17
C LYS A 25 37.09 -24.77 62.85
N GLU A 26 38.10 -23.90 62.86
CA GLU A 26 37.96 -22.51 62.44
C GLU A 26 37.67 -22.40 60.94
N ALA A 27 38.36 -23.20 60.11
CA ALA A 27 38.08 -23.29 58.68
C ALA A 27 36.66 -23.80 58.39
N GLU A 28 36.19 -24.83 59.11
CA GLU A 28 34.84 -25.37 58.96
C GLU A 28 33.77 -24.34 59.37
N ARG A 29 34.01 -23.60 60.46
CA ARG A 29 33.11 -22.51 60.87
C ARG A 29 33.07 -21.39 59.83
N MET A 30 34.24 -20.97 59.34
CA MET A 30 34.35 -19.93 58.34
C MET A 30 33.67 -20.34 57.02
N GLU A 31 33.82 -21.61 56.61
CA GLU A 31 33.12 -22.14 55.43
C GLU A 31 31.60 -22.08 55.61
N LYS A 32 31.09 -22.52 56.77
CA LYS A 32 29.64 -22.45 57.07
C LYS A 32 29.14 -21.01 57.10
N GLU A 33 29.91 -20.07 57.65
CA GLU A 33 29.58 -18.64 57.66
C GLU A 33 29.58 -18.03 56.24
N LEU A 34 30.53 -18.41 55.38
CA LEU A 34 30.58 -18.00 53.97
C LEU A 34 29.42 -18.59 53.15
N VAL A 35 29.07 -19.86 53.39
CA VAL A 35 27.93 -20.51 52.74
C VAL A 35 26.63 -19.79 53.11
N ALA A 36 26.42 -19.50 54.39
CA ALA A 36 25.22 -18.82 54.87
C ALA A 36 25.15 -17.35 54.41
N THR A 37 26.27 -16.62 54.48
CA THR A 37 26.31 -15.16 54.23
C THR A 37 26.43 -14.81 52.75
N VAL A 38 27.09 -15.65 51.94
CA VAL A 38 27.41 -15.31 50.54
C VAL A 38 26.73 -16.24 49.56
N LYS A 39 26.87 -17.57 49.72
CA LYS A 39 26.34 -18.52 48.72
C LYS A 39 24.82 -18.57 48.74
N LEU A 40 24.21 -18.73 49.90
CA LEU A 40 22.75 -18.83 50.03
C LEU A 40 21.99 -17.61 49.48
N PRO A 41 22.37 -16.35 49.80
CA PRO A 41 21.70 -15.19 49.21
C PRO A 41 22.01 -15.03 47.72
N ALA A 42 23.22 -15.38 47.26
CA ALA A 42 23.55 -15.33 45.83
C ALA A 42 22.72 -16.33 45.02
N GLU A 43 22.50 -17.55 45.54
CA GLU A 43 21.65 -18.56 44.92
C GLU A 43 20.18 -18.14 44.91
N ALA A 44 19.68 -17.55 46.01
CA ALA A 44 18.32 -17.03 46.09
C ALA A 44 18.08 -15.92 45.06
N GLU A 45 19.03 -14.99 44.91
CA GLU A 45 18.94 -13.91 43.93
C GLU A 45 19.06 -14.43 42.50
N ALA A 46 19.97 -15.37 42.23
CA ALA A 46 20.09 -16.01 40.93
C ALA A 46 18.79 -16.74 40.55
N TYR A 47 18.17 -17.45 41.49
CA TYR A 47 16.89 -18.12 41.30
C TYR A 47 15.77 -17.12 41.02
N ARG A 48 15.70 -16.02 41.77
CA ARG A 48 14.73 -14.94 41.56
C ARG A 48 14.87 -14.29 40.18
N VAL A 49 16.10 -14.01 39.75
CA VAL A 49 16.36 -13.43 38.42
C VAL A 49 16.01 -14.42 37.31
N LYS A 50 16.36 -15.71 37.48
CA LYS A 50 16.06 -16.75 36.51
C LYS A 50 14.55 -16.95 36.33
N THR A 51 13.80 -17.07 37.44
CA THR A 51 12.34 -17.21 37.40
C THR A 51 11.67 -15.98 36.78
N LEU A 52 12.12 -14.78 37.10
CA LEU A 52 11.62 -13.55 36.47
C LEU A 52 11.93 -13.51 34.97
N ALA A 53 13.14 -13.91 34.56
CA ALA A 53 13.52 -13.95 33.15
C ALA A 53 12.73 -15.01 32.36
N GLU A 54 12.47 -16.18 32.96
CA GLU A 54 11.62 -17.21 32.38
C GLU A 54 10.17 -16.73 32.25
N GLY A 55 9.64 -16.05 33.27
CA GLY A 55 8.31 -15.43 33.21
C GLY A 55 8.19 -14.39 32.10
N LYS A 56 9.19 -13.52 31.97
CA LYS A 56 9.25 -12.52 30.87
C LYS A 56 9.30 -13.18 29.50
N LYS A 57 10.18 -14.16 29.31
CA LYS A 57 10.25 -14.92 28.04
C LYS A 57 8.92 -15.57 27.69
N TYR A 58 8.25 -16.17 28.68
CA TYR A 58 6.94 -16.77 28.46
C TYR A 58 5.90 -15.73 28.06
N HIS A 59 5.87 -14.59 28.75
CA HIS A 59 4.98 -13.47 28.43
C HIS A 59 5.23 -12.95 27.01
N ASP A 60 6.48 -12.67 26.65
CA ASP A 60 6.85 -12.13 25.34
C ASP A 60 6.48 -13.11 24.21
N ILE A 61 6.70 -14.41 24.41
CA ILE A 61 6.32 -15.45 23.44
C ILE A 61 4.80 -15.51 23.29
N GLU A 62 4.06 -15.45 24.39
CA GLU A 62 2.60 -15.55 24.34
C GLU A 62 1.98 -14.29 23.72
N GLU A 63 2.51 -13.11 24.02
CA GLU A 63 2.13 -11.85 23.37
C GLU A 63 2.44 -11.89 21.87
N ALA A 64 3.63 -12.34 21.48
CA ALA A 64 3.98 -12.49 20.07
C ALA A 64 3.05 -13.46 19.33
N LYS A 65 2.68 -14.60 19.95
CA LYS A 65 1.70 -15.54 19.40
C LYS A 65 0.32 -14.93 19.28
N ALA A 66 -0.14 -14.20 20.30
CA ALA A 66 -1.43 -13.52 20.28
C ALA A 66 -1.50 -12.48 19.16
N ASN A 67 -0.45 -11.67 19.00
CA ASN A 67 -0.34 -10.66 17.95
C ASN A 67 -0.29 -11.30 16.55
N ALA A 68 0.44 -12.41 16.39
CA ALA A 68 0.48 -13.15 15.13
C ALA A 68 -0.89 -13.73 14.78
N ALA A 69 -1.60 -14.31 15.76
CA ALA A 69 -2.94 -14.84 15.55
C ALA A 69 -3.96 -13.74 15.22
N ALA A 70 -3.87 -12.58 15.88
CA ALA A 70 -4.70 -11.43 15.60
C ALA A 70 -4.47 -10.90 14.18
N THR A 71 -3.20 -10.75 13.78
CA THR A 71 -2.83 -10.30 12.42
C THR A 71 -3.30 -11.28 11.37
N LYS A 72 -3.16 -12.59 11.62
CA LYS A 72 -3.65 -13.63 10.70
C LYS A 72 -5.17 -13.54 10.52
N LYS A 73 -5.93 -13.44 11.61
CA LYS A 73 -7.39 -13.28 11.54
C LYS A 73 -7.81 -12.00 10.82
N LEU A 74 -7.09 -10.90 11.06
CA LEU A 74 -7.35 -9.65 10.35
C LEU A 74 -7.03 -9.77 8.86
N GLY A 75 -5.93 -10.44 8.51
CA GLY A 75 -5.57 -10.73 7.12
C GLY A 75 -6.60 -11.60 6.41
N GLU A 76 -7.09 -12.66 7.08
CA GLU A 76 -8.16 -13.52 6.58
C GLU A 76 -9.47 -12.75 6.38
N ALA A 77 -9.85 -11.90 7.34
CA ALA A 77 -11.04 -11.06 7.23
C ALA A 77 -10.92 -10.06 6.07
N ASN A 78 -9.77 -9.40 5.93
CA ASN A 78 -9.53 -8.45 4.83
C ASN A 78 -9.52 -9.14 3.48
N ALA A 79 -8.90 -10.33 3.36
CA ALA A 79 -8.92 -11.12 2.13
C ALA A 79 -10.35 -11.51 1.76
N ALA A 80 -11.15 -11.97 2.72
CA ALA A 80 -12.55 -12.31 2.49
C ALA A 80 -13.39 -11.10 2.02
N VAL A 81 -13.13 -9.90 2.57
CA VAL A 81 -13.78 -8.66 2.12
C VAL A 81 -13.37 -8.33 0.69
N VAL A 82 -12.08 -8.37 0.36
CA VAL A 82 -11.59 -8.09 -1.00
C VAL A 82 -12.15 -9.10 -2.00
N ASP A 83 -12.19 -10.39 -1.65
CA ASP A 83 -12.79 -11.42 -2.49
C ASP A 83 -14.28 -11.20 -2.71
N ALA A 84 -15.02 -10.82 -1.67
CA ALA A 84 -16.45 -10.54 -1.78
C ALA A 84 -16.71 -9.31 -2.65
N VAL A 85 -15.93 -8.24 -2.47
CA VAL A 85 -16.01 -7.02 -3.30
C VAL A 85 -15.62 -7.33 -4.75
N GLY A 86 -14.53 -8.07 -4.97
CA GLY A 86 -14.08 -8.46 -6.30
C GLY A 86 -15.10 -9.33 -7.05
N LYS A 87 -15.75 -10.27 -6.35
CA LYS A 87 -16.87 -11.06 -6.91
C LYS A 87 -18.05 -10.18 -7.25
N ALA A 88 -18.47 -9.30 -6.33
CA ALA A 88 -19.58 -8.39 -6.57
C ALA A 88 -19.30 -7.44 -7.75
N GLU A 89 -18.07 -6.95 -7.89
CA GLU A 89 -17.67 -6.08 -9.00
C GLU A 89 -17.60 -6.84 -10.33
N ALA A 90 -17.09 -8.07 -10.33
CA ALA A 90 -17.11 -8.95 -11.50
C ALA A 90 -18.56 -9.24 -11.94
N GLU A 91 -19.45 -9.58 -11.01
CA GLU A 91 -20.88 -9.79 -11.30
C GLU A 91 -21.55 -8.51 -11.83
N ARG A 92 -21.26 -7.35 -11.25
CA ARG A 92 -21.76 -6.06 -11.75
C ARG A 92 -21.27 -5.78 -13.16
N LEU A 93 -20.01 -6.07 -13.46
CA LEU A 93 -19.44 -5.87 -14.79
C LEU A 93 -20.07 -6.83 -15.80
N LEU A 94 -20.28 -8.10 -15.42
CA LEU A 94 -20.93 -9.09 -16.26
C LEU A 94 -22.39 -8.72 -16.55
N LEU A 95 -23.15 -8.28 -15.54
CA LEU A 95 -24.51 -7.78 -15.71
C LEU A 95 -24.55 -6.55 -16.61
N ARG A 96 -23.60 -5.63 -16.42
CA ARG A 96 -23.45 -4.45 -17.27
C ARG A 96 -23.14 -4.85 -18.71
N ALA A 97 -22.20 -5.78 -18.93
CA ALA A 97 -21.86 -6.30 -20.25
C ALA A 97 -23.03 -7.06 -20.90
N ALA A 98 -23.77 -7.86 -20.14
CA ALA A 98 -24.96 -8.56 -20.62
C ALA A 98 -26.07 -7.57 -21.01
N ALA A 99 -26.30 -6.54 -20.21
CA ALA A 99 -27.21 -5.45 -20.57
C ALA A 99 -26.74 -4.76 -21.85
N PHE A 100 -25.47 -4.35 -21.95
CA PHE A 100 -24.94 -3.74 -23.18
C PHE A 100 -25.05 -4.65 -24.40
N SER A 101 -24.90 -5.96 -24.25
CA SER A 101 -25.07 -6.91 -25.36
C SER A 101 -26.54 -7.02 -25.80
N GLN A 102 -27.49 -6.93 -24.88
CA GLN A 102 -28.93 -6.94 -25.21
C GLN A 102 -29.41 -5.58 -25.74
N TYR A 103 -28.73 -4.49 -25.38
CA TYR A 103 -29.03 -3.12 -25.81
C TYR A 103 -28.06 -2.59 -26.90
N GLY A 104 -27.25 -3.45 -27.53
CA GLY A 104 -26.01 -3.10 -28.25
C GLY A 104 -26.11 -2.04 -29.35
N ASP A 105 -27.19 -2.03 -30.13
CA ASP A 105 -27.34 -1.08 -31.25
C ASP A 105 -28.07 0.21 -30.86
N VAL A 106 -28.97 0.15 -29.87
CA VAL A 106 -29.79 1.29 -29.45
C VAL A 106 -29.13 2.08 -28.30
N ALA A 107 -28.46 1.40 -27.36
CA ALA A 107 -27.80 2.05 -26.23
C ALA A 107 -26.45 2.70 -26.59
N THR A 108 -25.72 2.17 -27.57
CA THR A 108 -24.50 2.84 -28.08
C THR A 108 -24.87 4.14 -28.77
N THR A 109 -25.94 4.14 -29.57
CA THR A 109 -26.48 5.34 -30.20
C THR A 109 -26.96 6.35 -29.14
N ALA A 110 -27.68 5.90 -28.11
CA ALA A 110 -28.17 6.76 -27.03
C ALA A 110 -27.03 7.33 -26.15
N LEU A 111 -26.02 6.53 -25.81
CA LEU A 111 -24.85 6.98 -25.03
C LEU A 111 -24.02 8.00 -25.81
N VAL A 112 -23.81 7.77 -27.11
CA VAL A 112 -23.15 8.75 -27.99
C VAL A 112 -23.99 10.03 -28.05
N LEU A 113 -25.32 9.94 -28.15
CA LEU A 113 -26.21 11.11 -28.13
C LEU A 113 -26.13 11.89 -26.80
N GLU A 114 -25.97 11.20 -25.68
CA GLU A 114 -25.82 11.79 -24.35
C GLU A 114 -24.44 12.44 -24.12
N GLN A 115 -23.39 11.94 -24.79
CA GLN A 115 -22.04 12.50 -24.71
C GLN A 115 -21.80 13.67 -25.69
N ILE A 116 -22.62 13.83 -26.74
CA ILE A 116 -22.53 14.98 -27.67
C ILE A 116 -22.60 16.34 -26.95
N PRO A 117 -23.51 16.58 -25.98
CA PRO A 117 -23.55 17.83 -25.21
C PRO A 117 -22.26 18.15 -24.45
N GLU A 118 -21.57 17.15 -23.87
CA GLU A 118 -20.30 17.38 -23.18
C GLU A 118 -19.18 17.74 -24.15
N ILE A 119 -19.11 17.03 -25.28
CA ILE A 119 -18.16 17.33 -26.35
C ILE A 119 -18.43 18.74 -26.90
N ALA A 120 -19.70 19.09 -27.15
CA ALA A 120 -20.11 20.42 -27.59
C ALA A 120 -19.75 21.51 -26.57
N ARG A 121 -19.92 21.27 -25.26
CA ARG A 121 -19.49 22.20 -24.20
C ARG A 121 -17.98 22.37 -24.15
N ASN A 122 -17.21 21.29 -24.31
CA ASN A 122 -15.75 21.37 -24.29
C ASN A 122 -15.18 22.01 -25.56
N LEU A 123 -15.82 21.83 -26.72
CA LEU A 123 -15.49 22.52 -27.97
C LEU A 123 -15.88 24.01 -27.94
N THR A 124 -17.02 24.35 -27.31
CA THR A 124 -17.49 25.74 -27.20
C THR A 124 -16.81 26.52 -26.08
N LYS A 125 -16.25 25.88 -25.04
CA LYS A 125 -15.48 26.52 -23.97
C LYS A 125 -14.37 27.47 -24.46
N PRO A 126 -13.46 27.08 -25.38
CA PRO A 126 -12.45 28.00 -25.91
C PRO A 126 -13.05 29.03 -26.90
N LEU A 127 -14.13 28.68 -27.61
CA LEU A 127 -14.82 29.59 -28.53
C LEU A 127 -15.60 30.69 -27.80
N SER A 128 -16.17 30.41 -26.63
CA SER A 128 -16.93 31.37 -25.82
C SER A 128 -16.03 32.42 -25.15
N HIS A 129 -14.74 32.11 -24.95
CA HIS A 129 -13.74 33.08 -24.45
C HIS A 129 -13.13 33.93 -25.57
N THR A 130 -13.40 33.60 -26.83
CA THR A 130 -12.92 34.36 -28.00
C THR A 130 -14.05 35.25 -28.49
N SER A 131 -14.25 36.39 -27.82
CA SER A 131 -15.36 37.30 -28.09
C SER A 131 -15.28 37.98 -29.47
N GLU A 132 -14.10 37.99 -30.10
CA GLU A 132 -13.91 38.60 -31.42
C GLU A 132 -12.69 37.99 -32.10
N VAL A 133 -12.91 37.14 -33.10
CA VAL A 133 -11.84 36.73 -34.03
C VAL A 133 -11.63 37.88 -35.00
N LEU A 134 -10.88 38.89 -34.57
CA LEU A 134 -10.50 40.00 -35.43
C LEU A 134 -9.37 39.49 -36.34
N ILE A 135 -9.73 39.05 -37.55
CA ILE A 135 -8.77 38.69 -38.58
C ILE A 135 -8.08 39.99 -39.01
N VAL A 136 -6.94 40.30 -38.39
CA VAL A 136 -6.09 41.42 -38.78
C VAL A 136 -5.41 41.03 -40.10
N GLY A 137 -6.09 41.36 -41.20
CA GLY A 137 -5.49 41.38 -42.53
C GLY A 137 -4.79 42.70 -42.74
N THR A 138 -3.48 42.73 -42.57
CA THR A 138 -2.67 43.79 -43.16
C THR A 138 -2.53 43.47 -44.65
N ASN A 139 -3.29 44.20 -45.48
CA ASN A 139 -3.18 44.34 -46.94
C ASN A 139 -3.77 43.23 -47.84
N ASP A 140 -4.85 43.58 -48.56
CA ASP A 140 -5.32 43.16 -49.91
C ASP A 140 -5.29 41.68 -50.37
N SER A 141 -4.85 40.76 -49.52
CA SER A 141 -4.60 39.37 -49.88
C SER A 141 -5.73 38.44 -49.44
N ILE A 142 -6.48 38.83 -48.39
CA ILE A 142 -7.57 38.01 -47.82
C ILE A 142 -8.72 37.81 -48.80
N THR A 143 -9.09 38.82 -49.59
CA THR A 143 -10.18 38.69 -50.57
C THR A 143 -9.81 37.67 -51.66
N SER A 144 -8.54 37.65 -52.06
CA SER A 144 -8.02 36.68 -53.03
C SER A 144 -7.86 35.27 -52.43
N GLU A 145 -7.55 35.18 -51.13
CA GLU A 145 -7.34 33.94 -50.43
C GLU A 145 -8.68 33.29 -50.04
N ILE A 146 -9.70 34.07 -49.69
CA ILE A 146 -11.10 33.62 -49.56
C ILE A 146 -11.66 33.20 -50.92
N ALA A 147 -11.38 33.94 -51.99
CA ALA A 147 -11.78 33.53 -53.33
C ALA A 147 -11.11 32.20 -53.74
N ARG A 148 -9.84 32.00 -53.37
CA ARG A 148 -9.13 30.74 -53.59
C ARG A 148 -9.65 29.61 -52.70
N LEU A 149 -9.82 29.83 -51.39
CA LEU A 149 -10.39 28.84 -50.47
C LEU A 149 -11.80 28.44 -50.89
N SER A 150 -12.63 29.39 -51.32
CA SER A 150 -13.98 29.09 -51.85
C SER A 150 -13.93 28.26 -53.13
N ALA A 151 -12.84 28.36 -53.91
CA ALA A 151 -12.63 27.56 -55.12
C ALA A 151 -11.99 26.18 -54.82
N THR A 152 -11.15 26.03 -53.80
CA THR A 152 -10.51 24.76 -53.42
C THR A 152 -11.26 23.96 -52.36
N LEU A 153 -12.11 24.58 -51.55
CA LEU A 153 -12.95 23.88 -50.56
C LEU A 153 -13.83 22.81 -51.21
N PRO A 154 -14.53 23.08 -52.34
CA PRO A 154 -15.34 22.07 -53.00
C PRO A 154 -14.52 20.86 -53.48
N SER A 155 -13.29 21.06 -53.99
CA SER A 155 -12.44 19.99 -54.49
C SER A 155 -11.76 19.20 -53.36
N ALA A 156 -11.33 19.87 -52.28
CA ALA A 156 -10.75 19.22 -51.11
C ALA A 156 -11.79 18.37 -50.37
N VAL A 157 -13.00 18.91 -50.14
CA VAL A 157 -14.10 18.16 -49.51
C VAL A 157 -14.53 16.99 -50.39
N LYS A 158 -14.62 17.17 -51.71
CA LYS A 158 -14.92 16.08 -52.65
C LYS A 158 -13.85 14.98 -52.63
N SER A 159 -12.58 15.33 -52.49
CA SER A 159 -11.47 14.36 -52.47
C SER A 159 -11.40 13.53 -51.18
N VAL A 160 -11.83 14.09 -50.04
CA VAL A 160 -11.78 13.44 -48.73
C VAL A 160 -13.08 12.69 -48.40
N THR A 161 -14.23 13.18 -48.89
CA THR A 161 -15.55 12.66 -48.51
C THR A 161 -16.34 11.99 -49.65
N GLY A 162 -15.87 12.12 -50.91
CA GLY A 162 -16.58 11.62 -52.10
C GLY A 162 -17.90 12.36 -52.42
N PHE A 163 -18.31 13.34 -51.61
CA PHE A 163 -19.56 14.07 -51.77
C PHE A 163 -19.38 15.32 -52.65
N ASP A 164 -20.18 15.39 -53.72
CA ASP A 164 -20.17 16.46 -54.70
C ASP A 164 -21.01 17.66 -54.22
N VAL A 165 -20.37 18.58 -53.49
CA VAL A 165 -21.04 19.75 -52.88
C VAL A 165 -21.71 20.65 -53.94
N SER A 166 -21.18 20.70 -55.18
CA SER A 166 -21.84 21.41 -56.30
C SER A 166 -23.23 20.85 -56.65
N LYS A 167 -23.44 19.52 -56.52
CA LYS A 167 -24.75 18.91 -56.77
C LYS A 167 -25.72 19.16 -55.62
N ALA A 168 -25.21 19.23 -54.38
CA ALA A 168 -26.02 19.59 -53.22
C ALA A 168 -26.48 21.05 -53.30
N LEU A 169 -25.60 21.96 -53.73
CA LEU A 169 -25.91 23.38 -53.89
C LEU A 169 -26.88 23.63 -55.06
N SER A 170 -26.71 22.95 -56.21
CA SER A 170 -27.66 23.05 -57.32
C SER A 170 -29.04 22.49 -56.97
N LYS A 171 -29.12 21.51 -56.07
CA LYS A 171 -30.39 20.93 -55.60
C LYS A 171 -31.08 21.83 -54.56
N ALA A 172 -30.30 22.59 -53.78
CA ALA A 172 -30.82 23.57 -52.82
C ALA A 172 -31.27 24.88 -53.49
N PHE A 173 -30.63 25.31 -54.59
CA PHE A 173 -30.99 26.53 -55.34
C PHE A 173 -31.87 26.27 -56.59
N GLY A 174 -32.16 25.00 -56.90
CA GLY A 174 -32.89 24.59 -58.11
C GLY A 174 -34.36 24.22 -57.92
N SER A 175 -34.96 24.51 -56.75
CA SER A 175 -36.38 24.19 -56.48
C SER A 175 -37.16 25.43 -56.06
N ASP A 176 -37.29 26.41 -56.96
CA ASP A 176 -38.27 27.48 -56.82
C ASP A 176 -38.86 27.97 -58.16
N LYS A 177 -39.43 27.05 -58.95
CA LYS A 177 -40.41 27.37 -59.99
C LYS A 177 -41.41 26.23 -60.18
N ALA A 178 -42.41 26.17 -59.31
CA ALA A 178 -43.71 25.55 -59.60
C ALA A 178 -44.79 26.01 -58.60
N VAL A 179 -45.04 27.32 -58.49
CA VAL A 179 -46.32 27.86 -58.01
C VAL A 179 -46.62 29.15 -58.77
N ALA A 180 -47.49 29.07 -59.78
CA ALA A 180 -48.48 30.08 -60.15
C ALA A 180 -49.10 29.77 -61.53
N VAL A 181 -50.43 29.85 -61.56
CA VAL A 181 -51.40 29.70 -62.67
C VAL A 181 -51.90 28.29 -62.91
#